data_AF-A0A0G1TGJ6-F1
#
_entry.id   AF-A0A0G1TGJ6-F1
#
_cell.length_a   1.000
_cell.length_b   1.000
_cell.length_c   1.000
_cell.angle_alpha   90.00
_cell.angle_beta   90.00
_cell.angle_gamma   90.00
#
_symmetry.space_group_name_H-M   'P 1'
#
loop_
_entity.id
_entity.type
_entity.pdbx_description
1 polymer ?
#
loop_
_entity_poly.entity_id
_entity_poly.type
_entity_poly.pdbx_seq_one_letter_code
_entity_poly.pdbx_strand_id
1 'polypeptide(L)'
;MITDELVRYIKQERARGASDDQIRNTLKSQGWQDADIAIGLGPQPGGQKKSTVATVVTIILFFLFWPLALVLMWAWTDWSRNVKIALSAVFGVFIIVIGVVVFVVLRSLGEARGKARDAAIKGNLANVRVQAEIYYDRKGSYGSSTYLPGDCAAAPANSIFGDPGIVQSLSAVRSYGAGELTCAISETDQTWAISARLPSDAGEYWCVDSTGSSLVILSPIRDMSCL
;
A
#
# COMPACT_ATOMS: atom_id res chain seq x y z
N MET A 1 -30.44 19.40 4.78
CA MET A 1 -29.09 19.64 4.20
C MET A 1 -28.13 18.93 5.12
N ILE A 2 -27.37 17.95 4.63
CA ILE A 2 -26.39 17.27 5.48
C ILE A 2 -25.36 18.31 5.94
N THR A 3 -25.25 18.54 7.24
CA THR A 3 -24.22 19.43 7.77
C THR A 3 -22.89 18.67 7.84
N ASP A 4 -21.77 19.36 7.62
CA ASP A 4 -20.43 18.77 7.71
C ASP A 4 -20.16 18.16 9.11
N GLU A 5 -20.88 18.65 10.13
CA GLU A 5 -20.84 18.15 11.51
C GLU A 5 -21.42 16.73 11.64
N LEU A 6 -22.59 16.46 11.04
CA LEU A 6 -23.21 15.14 11.04
C LEU A 6 -22.30 14.11 10.34
N VAL A 7 -21.68 14.51 9.24
CA VAL A 7 -20.73 13.67 8.48
C VAL A 7 -19.51 13.31 9.33
N ARG A 8 -18.92 14.27 10.03
CA ARG A 8 -17.73 14.05 10.87
C ARG A 8 -18.05 13.12 12.04
N TYR A 9 -19.19 13.34 12.70
CA TYR A 9 -19.62 12.50 13.81
C TYR A 9 -19.81 11.04 13.39
N ILE A 10 -20.55 10.79 12.29
CA ILE A 10 -20.78 9.43 11.78
C ILE A 10 -19.46 8.74 11.42
N LYS A 11 -18.51 9.45 10.79
CA LYS A 11 -17.18 8.90 10.47
C LYS A 11 -16.38 8.55 11.73
N GLN A 12 -16.44 9.39 12.75
CA GLN A 12 -15.74 9.18 14.01
C GLN A 12 -16.31 7.96 14.77
N GLU A 13 -17.63 7.82 14.81
CA GLU A 13 -18.28 6.70 15.49
C GLU A 13 -18.09 5.37 14.75
N ARG A 14 -18.14 5.37 13.41
CA ARG A 14 -17.76 4.19 12.61
C ARG A 14 -16.29 3.79 12.80
N ALA A 15 -15.38 4.76 12.92
CA ALA A 15 -13.96 4.48 13.20
C ALA A 15 -13.73 3.88 14.60
N ARG A 16 -14.65 4.12 15.54
CA ARG A 16 -14.66 3.51 16.88
C ARG A 16 -15.35 2.14 16.92
N GLY A 17 -15.84 1.64 15.78
CA GLY A 17 -16.51 0.34 15.67
C GLY A 17 -17.99 0.34 16.06
N ALA A 18 -18.62 1.52 16.20
CA ALA A 18 -20.05 1.60 16.46
C ALA A 18 -20.86 1.12 15.23
N SER A 19 -21.93 0.36 15.48
CA SER A 19 -22.83 -0.06 14.41
C SER A 19 -23.73 1.09 13.94
N ASP A 20 -24.15 1.06 12.68
CA ASP A 20 -25.01 2.09 12.10
C ASP A 20 -26.33 2.26 12.87
N ASP A 21 -26.83 1.20 13.50
CA ASP A 21 -28.03 1.23 14.35
C ASP A 21 -27.79 1.97 15.67
N GLN A 22 -26.60 1.80 16.28
CA GLN A 22 -26.20 2.54 17.48
C GLN A 22 -26.07 4.03 17.19
N ILE A 23 -25.45 4.36 16.05
CA ILE A 23 -25.27 5.75 15.59
C ILE A 23 -26.64 6.37 15.32
N ARG A 24 -27.54 5.65 14.65
CA ARG A 24 -28.92 6.10 14.37
C ARG A 24 -29.69 6.42 15.64
N ASN A 25 -29.67 5.53 16.63
CA ASN A 25 -30.40 5.73 17.89
C ASN A 25 -29.85 6.93 18.66
N THR A 26 -28.54 7.12 18.65
CA THR A 26 -27.88 8.26 19.30
C THR A 26 -28.25 9.58 18.61
N LEU A 27 -28.21 9.63 17.28
CA LEU A 27 -28.58 10.83 16.52
C LEU A 27 -30.06 11.19 16.68
N LYS A 28 -30.96 10.21 16.73
CA LYS A 28 -32.37 10.44 17.06
C LYS A 28 -32.56 11.07 18.44
N SER A 29 -31.82 10.60 19.45
CA SER A 29 -31.87 11.16 20.81
C SER A 29 -31.36 12.61 20.89
N GLN A 30 -30.49 13.01 19.95
CA GLN A 30 -29.95 14.36 19.81
C GLN A 30 -30.85 15.29 18.96
N GLY A 31 -32.02 14.81 18.52
CA GLY A 31 -32.99 15.62 17.79
C GLY A 31 -32.74 15.72 16.28
N TRP A 32 -31.86 14.88 15.72
CA TRP A 32 -31.66 14.82 14.27
C TRP A 32 -32.87 14.22 13.56
N GLN A 33 -33.22 14.77 12.40
CA GLN A 33 -34.33 14.28 11.60
C GLN A 33 -33.96 12.95 10.91
N ASP A 34 -34.90 12.01 10.89
CA ASP A 34 -34.73 10.68 10.29
C ASP A 34 -34.29 10.75 8.82
N ALA A 35 -34.75 11.77 8.09
CA ALA A 35 -34.35 12.03 6.71
C ALA A 35 -32.85 12.37 6.59
N ASP A 36 -32.30 13.22 7.46
CA ASP A 36 -30.89 13.60 7.41
C ASP A 36 -29.98 12.46 7.91
N ILE A 37 -30.42 11.68 8.90
CA ILE A 37 -29.70 10.49 9.40
C ILE A 37 -29.59 9.43 8.30
N ALA A 38 -30.68 9.19 7.55
CA ALA A 38 -30.69 8.21 6.46
C ALA A 38 -29.71 8.58 5.35
N ILE A 39 -29.63 9.86 4.99
CA ILE A 39 -28.67 10.33 3.97
C ILE A 39 -27.23 10.31 4.52
N GLY A 40 -27.04 10.60 5.81
CA GLY A 40 -25.73 10.59 6.47
C GLY A 40 -25.12 9.19 6.64
N LEU A 41 -25.94 8.18 6.96
CA LEU A 41 -25.53 6.77 7.08
C LEU A 41 -25.44 6.06 5.72
N GLY A 42 -26.15 6.57 4.71
CA GLY A 42 -26.07 6.08 3.34
C GLY A 42 -24.70 6.29 2.68
N PRO A 43 -24.54 5.88 1.42
CA PRO A 43 -23.31 6.11 0.65
C PRO A 43 -23.06 7.62 0.54
N GLN A 44 -22.14 8.14 1.34
CA GLN A 44 -21.82 9.56 1.25
C GLN A 44 -21.05 9.84 -0.04
N PRO A 45 -21.42 10.88 -0.81
CA PRO A 45 -20.51 11.43 -1.78
C PRO A 45 -19.28 11.90 -0.99
N GLY A 46 -18.16 11.19 -1.16
CA GLY A 46 -16.93 11.43 -0.42
C GLY A 46 -16.62 12.92 -0.37
N GLY A 47 -16.47 13.45 0.86
CA GLY A 47 -16.26 14.88 1.11
C GLY A 47 -15.33 15.48 0.07
N GLN A 48 -15.73 16.61 -0.50
CA GLN A 48 -15.11 17.24 -1.66
C GLN A 48 -13.58 17.23 -1.52
N LYS A 49 -12.93 16.20 -2.09
CA LYS A 49 -11.48 16.22 -2.29
C LYS A 49 -11.25 17.37 -3.23
N LYS A 50 -10.68 18.46 -2.73
CA LYS A 50 -10.26 19.61 -3.53
C LYS A 50 -9.56 19.02 -4.77
N SER A 51 -10.11 19.32 -5.95
CA SER A 51 -9.81 18.55 -7.15
C SER A 51 -8.30 18.51 -7.38
N THR A 52 -7.72 17.31 -7.31
CA THR A 52 -6.31 17.09 -7.67
C THR A 52 -6.04 17.65 -9.06
N VAL A 53 -7.04 17.62 -9.95
CA VAL A 53 -6.97 18.21 -11.29
C VAL A 53 -6.84 19.73 -11.23
N ALA A 54 -7.62 20.42 -10.39
CA ALA A 54 -7.50 21.87 -10.25
C ALA A 54 -6.12 22.27 -9.68
N THR A 55 -5.58 21.51 -8.72
CA THR A 55 -4.23 21.75 -8.20
C THR A 55 -3.15 21.52 -9.26
N VAL A 56 -3.25 20.43 -10.03
CA VAL A 56 -2.30 20.10 -11.12
C VAL A 56 -2.36 21.15 -12.23
N VAL A 57 -3.56 21.56 -12.67
CA VAL A 57 -3.73 22.62 -13.68
C VAL A 57 -3.12 23.94 -13.21
N THR A 58 -3.32 24.31 -11.94
CA THR A 58 -2.72 25.53 -11.38
C THR A 58 -1.20 25.47 -11.39
N ILE A 59 -0.60 24.34 -11.00
CA ILE A 59 0.86 24.14 -11.01
C ILE A 59 1.40 24.22 -12.45
N ILE A 60 0.75 23.55 -13.40
CA ILE A 60 1.15 23.55 -14.81
C ILE A 60 1.09 24.97 -15.40
N LEU A 61 0.03 25.73 -15.10
CA LEU A 61 -0.09 27.12 -15.52
C LEU A 61 1.05 27.99 -14.97
N PHE A 62 1.41 27.84 -13.70
CA PHE A 62 2.56 28.55 -13.12
C PHE A 62 3.88 28.23 -13.84
N PHE A 63 4.13 26.96 -14.16
CA PHE A 63 5.33 26.54 -14.87
C PHE A 63 5.35 26.94 -16.36
N LEU A 64 4.19 27.10 -17.00
CA LEU A 64 4.08 27.57 -18.38
C LEU A 64 4.19 29.09 -18.51
N PHE A 65 3.58 29.82 -17.58
CA PHE A 65 3.55 31.29 -17.63
C PHE A 65 4.88 31.91 -17.18
N TRP A 66 5.64 31.24 -16.30
CA TRP A 66 6.92 31.73 -15.80
C TRP A 66 8.01 31.88 -16.90
N PRO A 67 8.31 30.88 -17.75
CA PRO A 67 9.25 31.06 -18.86
C PRO A 67 8.73 32.06 -19.89
N LEU A 68 7.41 32.10 -20.13
CA LEU A 68 6.79 33.10 -21.00
C LEU A 68 6.99 34.52 -20.45
N ALA A 69 6.82 34.72 -19.14
CA ALA A 69 7.05 36.00 -18.48
C ALA A 69 8.52 36.44 -18.56
N LEU A 70 9.47 35.51 -18.43
CA LEU A 70 10.90 35.82 -18.61
C LEU A 70 11.23 36.23 -20.05
N VAL A 71 10.67 35.54 -21.04
CA VAL A 71 10.85 35.87 -22.47
C VAL A 71 10.23 37.23 -22.78
N LEU A 72 9.00 37.49 -22.31
CA LEU A 72 8.33 38.79 -22.47
C LEU A 72 9.09 39.92 -21.75
N MET A 73 9.61 39.66 -20.55
CA MET A 73 10.44 40.63 -19.82
C MET A 73 11.69 41.03 -20.61
N TRP A 74 12.35 40.07 -21.25
CA TRP A 74 13.53 40.36 -22.06
C TRP A 74 13.18 41.08 -23.37
N ALA A 75 12.08 40.68 -24.02
CA ALA A 75 11.71 41.17 -25.34
C ALA A 75 10.94 42.51 -25.33
N TRP A 76 10.18 42.84 -24.29
CA TRP A 76 9.25 43.99 -24.30
C TRP A 76 9.50 45.02 -23.18
N THR A 77 10.32 44.72 -22.17
CA THR A 77 10.52 45.61 -21.01
C THR A 77 11.81 46.43 -21.13
N ASP A 78 11.75 47.75 -20.98
CA ASP A 78 12.90 48.67 -21.14
C ASP A 78 13.81 48.79 -19.89
N TRP A 79 13.78 47.80 -19.00
CA TRP A 79 14.60 47.82 -17.78
C TRP A 79 16.09 47.66 -18.07
N SER A 80 16.91 48.15 -17.14
CA SER A 80 18.36 48.01 -17.21
C SER A 80 18.77 46.53 -17.23
N ARG A 81 19.83 46.21 -18.00
CA ARG A 81 20.30 44.83 -18.20
C ARG A 81 20.62 44.13 -16.87
N ASN A 82 21.14 44.87 -15.91
CA ASN A 82 21.50 44.35 -14.59
C ASN A 82 20.27 43.91 -13.79
N VAL A 83 19.15 44.63 -13.89
CA VAL A 83 17.89 44.28 -13.21
C VAL A 83 17.30 43.00 -13.79
N LYS A 84 17.29 42.85 -15.12
CA LYS A 84 16.81 41.63 -15.79
C LYS A 84 17.62 40.40 -15.38
N ILE A 85 18.95 40.53 -15.32
CA ILE A 85 19.85 39.46 -14.88
C ILE A 85 19.59 39.11 -13.42
N ALA A 86 19.51 40.10 -12.53
CA ALA A 86 19.28 39.89 -11.11
C ALA A 86 17.98 39.11 -10.83
N LEU A 87 16.87 39.49 -11.48
CA LEU A 87 15.61 38.77 -11.32
C LEU A 87 15.68 37.34 -11.87
N SER A 88 16.25 37.14 -13.06
CA SER A 88 16.41 35.80 -13.63
C SER A 88 17.28 34.89 -12.78
N ALA A 89 18.34 35.43 -12.17
CA ALA A 89 19.23 34.70 -11.27
C ALA A 89 18.51 34.30 -9.98
N VAL A 90 17.74 35.21 -9.36
CA VAL A 90 16.98 34.92 -8.14
C VAL A 90 15.99 33.77 -8.36
N PHE A 91 15.21 33.80 -9.44
CA PHE A 91 14.28 32.72 -9.73
C PHE A 91 14.98 31.42 -10.16
N GLY A 92 16.10 31.50 -10.89
CA GLY A 92 16.88 30.33 -11.28
C GLY A 92 17.41 29.56 -10.07
N VAL A 93 17.93 30.26 -9.06
CA VAL A 93 18.38 29.66 -7.80
C VAL A 93 17.25 28.92 -7.09
N PHE A 94 16.04 29.50 -7.06
CA PHE A 94 14.89 28.88 -6.42
C PHE A 94 14.48 27.55 -7.06
N ILE A 95 14.49 27.48 -8.40
CA ILE A 95 14.16 26.25 -9.13
C ILE A 95 15.20 25.15 -8.86
N ILE A 96 16.49 25.51 -8.79
CA ILE A 96 17.56 24.57 -8.46
C ILE A 96 17.33 23.98 -7.06
N VAL A 97 17.05 24.83 -6.07
CA VAL A 97 16.81 24.39 -4.69
C VAL A 97 15.60 23.47 -4.59
N ILE A 98 14.46 23.85 -5.19
CA ILE A 98 13.26 22.98 -5.21
C ILE A 98 13.57 21.65 -5.89
N GLY A 99 14.27 21.66 -7.02
CA GLY A 99 14.64 20.45 -7.75
C GLY A 99 15.42 19.46 -6.88
N VAL A 100 16.42 19.95 -6.13
CA VAL A 100 17.20 19.12 -5.21
C VAL A 100 16.33 18.56 -4.09
N VAL A 101 15.49 19.39 -3.46
CA VAL A 101 14.60 18.94 -2.38
C VAL A 101 13.61 17.89 -2.87
N VAL A 102 12.97 18.12 -4.01
CA VAL A 102 12.01 17.17 -4.60
C VAL A 102 12.70 15.85 -4.94
N PHE A 103 13.90 15.86 -5.51
CA PHE A 103 14.64 14.64 -5.84
C PHE A 103 14.92 13.76 -4.62
N VAL A 104 15.37 14.36 -3.51
CA VAL A 104 15.63 13.64 -2.25
C VAL A 104 14.34 13.05 -1.70
N VAL A 105 13.24 13.82 -1.69
CA VAL A 105 11.94 13.36 -1.22
C VAL A 105 11.41 12.21 -2.09
N LEU A 106 11.55 12.29 -3.41
CA LEU A 106 11.10 11.24 -4.33
C LEU A 106 11.85 9.92 -4.10
N ARG A 107 13.17 9.97 -3.88
CA ARG A 107 13.96 8.80 -3.51
C ARG A 107 13.50 8.20 -2.19
N SER A 108 13.37 9.03 -1.15
CA SER A 108 12.90 8.60 0.17
C SER A 108 11.52 7.94 0.10
N LEU A 109 10.59 8.51 -0.68
CA LEU A 109 9.26 7.94 -0.87
C LEU A 109 9.30 6.60 -1.64
N GLY A 110 10.21 6.45 -2.60
CA GLY A 110 10.45 5.20 -3.31
C GLY A 110 10.87 4.08 -2.36
N GLU A 111 11.87 4.34 -1.51
CA GLU A 111 12.35 3.40 -0.49
C GLU A 111 11.24 3.06 0.53
N ALA A 112 10.51 4.08 1.01
CA ALA A 112 9.42 3.88 1.97
C ALA A 112 8.30 2.99 1.40
N ARG A 113 7.97 3.13 0.10
CA ARG A 113 7.00 2.26 -0.58
C ARG A 113 7.52 0.84 -0.74
N GLY A 114 8.82 0.67 -1.02
CA GLY A 114 9.47 -0.64 -1.02
C GLY A 114 9.29 -1.32 0.34
N LYS A 115 9.70 -0.64 1.42
CA LYS A 115 9.57 -1.15 2.80
C LYS A 115 8.13 -1.43 3.22
N ALA A 116 7.16 -0.65 2.74
CA ALA A 116 5.74 -0.91 2.98
C ALA A 116 5.27 -2.21 2.29
N ARG A 117 5.75 -2.50 1.08
CA ARG A 117 5.47 -3.77 0.39
C ARG A 117 6.11 -4.95 1.12
N ASP A 118 7.34 -4.80 1.61
CA ASP A 118 8.00 -5.81 2.44
C ASP A 118 7.20 -6.11 3.70
N ALA A 119 6.73 -5.08 4.41
CA ALA A 119 5.89 -5.25 5.59
C ALA A 119 4.58 -5.98 5.26
N ALA A 120 3.96 -5.66 4.11
CA ALA A 120 2.77 -6.36 3.64
C ALA A 120 3.06 -7.84 3.33
N ILE A 121 4.21 -8.17 2.73
CA ILE A 121 4.64 -9.55 2.50
C ILE A 121 4.78 -10.29 3.83
N LYS A 122 5.52 -9.70 4.79
CA LYS A 122 5.74 -10.29 6.12
C LYS A 122 4.43 -10.52 6.86
N GLY A 123 3.52 -9.55 6.85
CA GLY A 123 2.21 -9.65 7.49
C GLY A 123 1.30 -10.70 6.85
N ASN A 124 1.26 -10.80 5.53
CA ASN A 124 0.49 -11.84 4.84
C ASN A 124 1.07 -13.23 5.11
N LEU A 125 2.40 -13.40 5.10
CA LEU A 125 3.03 -14.68 5.41
C LEU A 125 2.87 -15.08 6.89
N ALA A 126 2.81 -14.12 7.80
CA ALA A 126 2.43 -14.38 9.19
C ALA A 126 0.97 -14.87 9.31
N ASN A 127 0.05 -14.32 8.50
CA ASN A 127 -1.32 -14.83 8.43
C ASN A 127 -1.36 -16.26 7.86
N VAL A 128 -0.59 -16.54 6.81
CA VAL A 128 -0.48 -17.90 6.22
C VAL A 128 -0.04 -18.92 7.27
N ARG A 129 0.91 -18.59 8.15
CA ARG A 129 1.29 -19.48 9.26
C ARG A 129 0.08 -19.86 10.11
N VAL A 130 -0.72 -18.88 10.54
CA VAL A 130 -1.92 -19.13 11.36
C VAL A 130 -2.94 -19.99 10.60
N GLN A 131 -3.18 -19.70 9.31
CA GLN A 131 -4.11 -20.48 8.50
C GLN A 131 -3.60 -21.90 8.23
N ALA A 132 -2.30 -22.10 8.13
CA ALA A 132 -1.70 -23.42 7.97
C ALA A 132 -1.94 -24.29 9.21
N GLU A 133 -1.79 -23.75 10.41
CA GLU A 133 -2.13 -24.47 11.65
C GLU A 133 -3.62 -24.85 11.69
N ILE A 134 -4.51 -23.91 11.34
CA ILE A 134 -5.96 -24.19 11.25
C ILE A 134 -6.27 -25.28 10.22
N TYR A 135 -5.55 -25.30 9.09
CA TYR A 135 -5.67 -26.34 8.09
C TYR A 135 -5.22 -27.69 8.67
N TYR A 136 -4.09 -27.73 9.36
CA TYR A 136 -3.57 -28.92 10.00
C TYR A 136 -4.54 -29.48 11.04
N ASP A 137 -5.10 -28.64 11.91
CA ASP A 137 -6.13 -29.04 12.88
C ASP A 137 -7.35 -29.70 12.22
N ARG A 138 -7.73 -29.23 11.03
CA ARG A 138 -8.88 -29.76 10.28
C ARG A 138 -8.58 -31.02 9.48
N LYS A 139 -7.35 -31.19 9.01
CA LYS A 139 -6.97 -32.23 8.01
C LYS A 139 -6.01 -33.29 8.55
N GLY A 140 -5.33 -33.01 9.66
CA GLY A 140 -4.27 -33.83 10.23
C GLY A 140 -2.98 -33.83 9.41
N SER A 141 -2.87 -32.97 8.40
CA SER A 141 -1.70 -32.85 7.53
C SER A 141 -1.62 -31.47 6.88
N TYR A 142 -0.44 -31.06 6.43
CA TYR A 142 -0.26 -29.84 5.61
C TYR A 142 -0.43 -30.10 4.11
N GLY A 143 -0.38 -31.37 3.72
CA GLY A 143 -0.59 -31.85 2.36
C GLY A 143 -0.43 -33.35 2.32
N SER A 144 -0.96 -33.97 1.27
CA SER A 144 -0.90 -35.42 1.09
C SER A 144 0.09 -35.86 0.01
N SER A 145 1.02 -34.97 -0.37
CA SER A 145 2.09 -35.27 -1.33
C SER A 145 3.22 -34.28 -1.16
N THR A 146 4.45 -34.77 -1.18
CA THR A 146 5.64 -33.92 -1.17
C THR A 146 5.70 -33.02 -2.41
N TYR A 147 5.93 -31.73 -2.17
CA TYR A 147 6.15 -30.73 -3.21
C TYR A 147 7.54 -30.13 -3.01
N LEU A 148 8.43 -30.38 -3.96
CA LEU A 148 9.76 -29.77 -3.96
C LEU A 148 9.64 -28.25 -4.15
N PRO A 149 10.62 -27.46 -3.67
CA PRO A 149 10.63 -26.01 -3.82
C PRO A 149 10.31 -25.58 -5.26
N GLY A 150 9.19 -24.90 -5.42
CA GLY A 150 8.67 -24.44 -6.69
C GLY A 150 7.63 -23.35 -6.53
N ASP A 151 7.07 -22.87 -7.63
CA ASP A 151 6.04 -21.82 -7.61
C ASP A 151 4.81 -22.28 -6.80
N CYS A 152 4.42 -21.50 -5.79
CA CYS A 152 3.30 -21.85 -4.91
C CYS A 152 1.95 -22.05 -5.62
N ALA A 153 1.72 -21.44 -6.79
CA ALA A 153 0.50 -21.66 -7.56
C ALA A 153 0.49 -22.99 -8.34
N ALA A 154 1.65 -23.63 -8.49
CA ALA A 154 1.77 -24.98 -9.04
C ALA A 154 1.75 -26.06 -7.95
N ALA A 155 1.62 -25.68 -6.68
CA ALA A 155 1.55 -26.62 -5.58
C ALA A 155 0.23 -27.43 -5.60
N PRO A 156 0.21 -28.65 -5.02
CA PRO A 156 -0.97 -29.51 -5.05
C PRO A 156 -2.19 -28.88 -4.35
N ALA A 157 -3.37 -28.94 -4.98
CA ALA A 157 -4.60 -28.36 -4.43
C ALA A 157 -5.08 -29.03 -3.13
N ASN A 158 -4.68 -30.28 -2.89
CA ASN A 158 -4.87 -31.05 -1.66
C ASN A 158 -3.78 -30.76 -0.62
N SER A 159 -3.46 -29.48 -0.43
CA SER A 159 -2.50 -29.01 0.56
C SER A 159 -2.91 -27.64 1.12
N ILE A 160 -2.14 -27.10 2.05
CA ILE A 160 -2.28 -25.71 2.50
C ILE A 160 -2.28 -24.71 1.34
N PHE A 161 -1.58 -24.99 0.25
CA PHE A 161 -1.49 -24.09 -0.91
C PHE A 161 -2.73 -24.12 -1.81
N GLY A 162 -3.65 -25.06 -1.58
CA GLY A 162 -4.98 -25.06 -2.21
C GLY A 162 -6.08 -24.48 -1.31
N ASP A 163 -5.79 -24.15 -0.05
CA ASP A 163 -6.80 -23.59 0.85
C ASP A 163 -7.14 -22.14 0.44
N PRO A 164 -8.42 -21.78 0.24
CA PRO A 164 -8.81 -20.46 -0.26
C PRO A 164 -8.29 -19.28 0.58
N GLY A 165 -8.21 -19.43 1.90
CA GLY A 165 -7.69 -18.37 2.78
C GLY A 165 -6.20 -18.12 2.57
N ILE A 166 -5.43 -19.21 2.43
CA ILE A 166 -3.99 -19.16 2.15
C ILE A 166 -3.73 -18.64 0.74
N VAL A 167 -4.47 -19.14 -0.26
CA VAL A 167 -4.35 -18.69 -1.67
C VAL A 167 -4.56 -17.18 -1.78
N GLN A 168 -5.53 -16.61 -1.06
CA GLN A 168 -5.74 -15.17 -1.05
C GLN A 168 -4.52 -14.42 -0.52
N SER A 169 -3.97 -14.83 0.63
CA SER A 169 -2.76 -14.22 1.19
C SER A 169 -1.56 -14.36 0.26
N LEU A 170 -1.36 -15.52 -0.37
CA LEU A 170 -0.26 -15.77 -1.31
C LEU A 170 -0.39 -14.95 -2.60
N SER A 171 -1.60 -14.72 -3.10
CA SER A 171 -1.83 -13.85 -4.25
C SER A 171 -1.42 -12.40 -3.96
N ALA A 172 -1.70 -11.92 -2.74
CA ALA A 172 -1.27 -10.60 -2.29
C ALA A 172 0.26 -10.54 -2.19
N VAL A 173 0.88 -11.53 -1.53
CA VAL A 173 2.35 -11.65 -1.43
C VAL A 173 3.00 -11.61 -2.81
N ARG A 174 2.49 -12.39 -3.77
CA ARG A 174 3.00 -12.44 -5.14
C ARG A 174 2.96 -11.07 -5.83
N SER A 175 1.88 -10.31 -5.66
CA SER A 175 1.76 -8.97 -6.23
C SER A 175 2.79 -7.96 -5.66
N TYR A 176 3.20 -8.16 -4.40
CA TYR A 176 4.21 -7.34 -3.75
C TYR A 176 5.64 -7.82 -4.03
N GLY A 177 5.87 -9.12 -4.18
CA GLY A 177 7.19 -9.76 -4.36
C GLY A 177 7.67 -9.88 -5.80
N ALA A 178 7.16 -9.06 -6.73
CA ALA A 178 7.54 -9.12 -8.15
C ALA A 178 7.29 -10.49 -8.83
N GLY A 179 6.29 -11.25 -8.36
CA GLY A 179 5.96 -12.57 -8.92
C GLY A 179 6.69 -13.74 -8.25
N GLU A 180 7.83 -13.48 -7.59
CA GLU A 180 8.70 -14.50 -7.04
C GLU A 180 8.23 -14.98 -5.67
N LEU A 181 7.64 -16.17 -5.67
CA LEU A 181 7.04 -16.80 -4.50
C LEU A 181 7.19 -18.31 -4.64
N THR A 182 8.05 -18.89 -3.79
CA THR A 182 8.42 -20.31 -3.80
C THR A 182 7.87 -20.99 -2.55
N CYS A 183 7.34 -22.20 -2.71
CA CYS A 183 6.79 -23.01 -1.65
C CYS A 183 7.30 -24.45 -1.73
N ALA A 184 7.30 -25.14 -0.60
CA ALA A 184 7.63 -26.55 -0.49
C ALA A 184 6.78 -27.23 0.58
N ILE A 185 6.56 -28.55 0.45
CA ILE A 185 5.87 -29.41 1.41
C ILE A 185 6.63 -30.73 1.52
N SER A 186 6.87 -31.21 2.74
CA SER A 186 7.20 -32.61 3.03
C SER A 186 5.97 -33.34 3.55
N GLU A 187 5.51 -34.37 2.83
CA GLU A 187 4.44 -35.24 3.32
C GLU A 187 4.95 -36.12 4.48
N THR A 188 6.18 -36.62 4.40
CA THR A 188 6.75 -37.53 5.41
C THR A 188 6.94 -36.83 6.75
N ASP A 189 7.54 -35.64 6.72
CA ASP A 189 7.87 -34.89 7.93
C ASP A 189 6.74 -33.96 8.37
N GLN A 190 5.69 -33.84 7.55
CA GLN A 190 4.60 -32.88 7.73
C GLN A 190 5.14 -31.47 7.97
N THR A 191 6.05 -31.04 7.10
CA THR A 191 6.64 -29.70 7.12
C THR A 191 6.30 -28.93 5.86
N TRP A 192 6.38 -27.61 5.95
CA TRP A 192 6.21 -26.73 4.80
C TRP A 192 7.07 -25.49 4.95
N ALA A 193 7.43 -24.89 3.83
CA ALA A 193 8.16 -23.63 3.80
C ALA A 193 7.67 -22.75 2.64
N ILE A 194 7.77 -21.44 2.82
CA ILE A 194 7.41 -20.42 1.84
C ILE A 194 8.47 -19.34 1.88
N SER A 195 9.00 -18.96 0.71
CA SER A 195 9.85 -17.78 0.55
C SER A 195 9.28 -16.82 -0.49
N ALA A 196 9.22 -15.55 -0.15
CA ALA A 196 8.79 -14.48 -1.05
C ALA A 196 9.87 -13.42 -1.20
N ARG A 197 10.11 -12.95 -2.43
CA ARG A 197 11.12 -11.91 -2.68
C ARG A 197 10.71 -10.58 -2.04
N LEU A 198 11.66 -9.91 -1.38
CA LEU A 198 11.47 -8.56 -0.87
C LEU A 198 11.79 -7.53 -1.96
N PRO A 199 10.85 -6.65 -2.35
CA PRO A 199 11.11 -5.64 -3.37
C PRO A 199 12.05 -4.52 -2.92
N SER A 200 12.21 -4.27 -1.61
CA SER A 200 13.09 -3.19 -1.14
C SER A 200 14.58 -3.53 -1.23
N ASP A 201 14.92 -4.81 -1.05
CA ASP A 201 16.30 -5.31 -1.07
C ASP A 201 16.48 -6.40 -2.14
N ALA A 202 17.26 -6.08 -3.17
CA ALA A 202 17.46 -7.00 -4.29
C ALA A 202 18.21 -8.26 -3.87
N GLY A 203 17.55 -9.41 -4.00
CA GLY A 203 18.12 -10.72 -3.65
C GLY A 203 17.77 -11.20 -2.24
N GLU A 204 17.04 -10.40 -1.46
CA GLU A 204 16.50 -10.84 -0.17
C GLU A 204 15.10 -11.42 -0.31
N TYR A 205 14.81 -12.43 0.50
CA TYR A 205 13.51 -13.09 0.57
C TYR A 205 13.08 -13.19 2.03
N TRP A 206 11.79 -13.06 2.27
CA TRP A 206 11.21 -13.41 3.56
C TRP A 206 10.76 -14.85 3.53
N CYS A 207 11.28 -15.63 4.48
CA CYS A 207 10.95 -17.03 4.63
C CYS A 207 10.12 -17.28 5.89
N VAL A 208 9.09 -18.11 5.75
CA VAL A 208 8.32 -18.69 6.85
C VAL A 208 8.18 -20.21 6.66
N ASP A 209 8.16 -20.95 7.76
CA ASP A 209 8.00 -22.41 7.76
C ASP A 209 7.08 -22.91 8.88
N SER A 210 6.81 -24.22 8.85
CA SER A 210 5.99 -24.94 9.84
C SER A 210 6.60 -25.01 11.25
N THR A 211 7.90 -24.75 11.41
CA THR A 211 8.55 -24.69 12.74
C THR A 211 8.37 -23.33 13.39
N GLY A 212 7.86 -22.37 12.63
CA GLY A 212 7.60 -21.01 13.06
C GLY A 212 8.71 -20.01 12.75
N SER A 213 9.65 -20.38 11.87
CA SER A 213 10.67 -19.46 11.37
C SER A 213 10.03 -18.25 10.70
N SER A 214 10.69 -17.10 10.84
CA SER A 214 10.30 -15.85 10.21
C SER A 214 11.53 -14.98 10.04
N LEU A 215 12.28 -15.23 8.96
CA LEU A 215 13.63 -14.70 8.79
C LEU A 215 13.91 -14.32 7.33
N VAL A 216 14.93 -13.49 7.15
CA VAL A 216 15.42 -13.09 5.82
C VAL A 216 16.43 -14.11 5.32
N ILE A 217 16.29 -14.55 4.07
CA ILE A 217 17.24 -15.39 3.35
C ILE A 217 17.70 -14.73 2.06
N LEU A 218 18.85 -15.16 1.51
CA LEU A 218 19.50 -14.54 0.33
C LEU A 218 19.22 -15.29 -1.00
N SER A 219 18.33 -16.27 -0.96
CA SER A 219 17.84 -16.98 -2.14
C SER A 219 16.45 -17.53 -1.86
N PRO A 220 15.68 -17.96 -2.88
CA PRO A 220 14.50 -18.76 -2.63
C PRO A 220 14.84 -20.01 -1.79
N ILE A 221 13.85 -20.54 -1.07
CA ILE A 221 14.00 -21.81 -0.34
C ILE A 221 14.46 -22.93 -1.27
N ARG A 222 15.35 -23.77 -0.77
CA ARG A 222 15.88 -24.96 -1.46
C ARG A 222 15.47 -26.27 -0.81
N ASP A 223 14.89 -26.19 0.38
CA ASP A 223 14.42 -27.30 1.19
C ASP A 223 13.05 -26.96 1.79
N MET A 224 12.46 -27.89 2.54
CA MET A 224 11.15 -27.76 3.20
C MET A 224 11.24 -26.99 4.52
N SER A 225 12.18 -26.06 4.59
CA SER A 225 12.69 -25.38 5.78
C SER A 225 13.24 -24.01 5.36
N CYS A 226 13.18 -23.02 6.27
CA CYS A 226 13.83 -21.73 6.05
C CYS A 226 15.34 -21.73 6.34
N LEU A 227 15.84 -22.79 6.97
CA LEU A 227 17.24 -23.01 7.33
C LEU A 227 17.85 -24.17 6.53
#